data_AF-A0A0J5YN86-F1
#
_entry.id   AF-A0A0J5YN86-F1
#
_cell.length_a   1.000
_cell.length_b   1.000
_cell.length_c   1.000
_cell.angle_alpha   90.00
_cell.angle_beta   90.00
_cell.angle_gamma   90.00
#
_symmetry.space_group_name_H-M   'P 1'
#
loop_
_entity.id
_entity.type
_entity.pdbx_description
1 polymer ?
#
loop_
_entity_poly.entity_id
_entity_poly.type
_entity_poly.pdbx_seq_one_letter_code
_entity_poly.pdbx_strand_id
1 'polypeptide(L)'
;STAINTLSTSTAAGLSSLSTGLSTTNNNVASLSTGVTNINNQLSQLSTLMTTNTTNAAGVAADMNGTGSDKPTVTAGSNSVAIGANSTDGGRSNVVSVGSDTQQRQIINVAPGTQGTDAVNVNQLNAVQSTLSTALS
;
A
#
# COMPACT_ATOMS: atom_id res chain seq x y z
N SER A 1 35.53 55.90 38.66
CA SER A 1 34.06 55.80 38.64
C SER A 1 33.52 55.72 37.21
N THR A 2 33.83 56.67 36.33
CA THR A 2 33.34 56.71 34.92
C THR A 2 33.67 55.48 34.08
N ALA A 3 34.91 54.99 34.07
CA ALA A 3 35.29 53.79 33.31
C ALA A 3 34.54 52.52 33.76
N ILE A 4 34.29 52.37 35.06
CA ILE A 4 33.51 51.25 35.62
C ILE A 4 32.05 51.37 35.20
N ASN A 5 31.48 52.58 35.21
CA ASN A 5 30.11 52.82 34.74
C ASN A 5 29.96 52.54 33.24
N THR A 6 30.94 52.92 32.42
CA THR A 6 30.96 52.61 30.97
C THR A 6 31.09 51.11 30.72
N LEU A 7 31.92 50.40 31.50
CA LEU A 7 32.03 48.94 31.41
C LEU A 7 30.73 48.24 31.84
N SER A 8 30.10 48.72 32.91
CA SER A 8 28.83 48.20 33.42
C SER A 8 27.70 48.36 32.42
N THR A 9 27.55 49.57 31.85
CA THR A 9 26.55 49.85 30.81
C THR A 9 26.78 49.03 29.54
N SER A 10 28.02 48.88 29.10
CA SER A 10 28.36 48.05 27.93
C SER A 10 28.06 46.57 28.18
N THR A 11 28.39 46.06 29.38
CA THR A 11 28.07 44.68 29.79
C THR A 11 26.56 44.45 29.83
N ALA A 12 25.79 45.39 30.39
CA ALA A 12 24.32 45.30 30.44
C ALA A 12 23.69 45.30 29.03
N ALA A 13 24.18 46.16 28.12
CA ALA A 13 23.74 46.18 26.74
C ALA A 13 24.07 44.88 25.99
N GLY A 14 25.27 44.31 26.22
CA GLY A 14 25.66 43.01 25.68
C GLY A 14 24.78 41.87 26.19
N LEU A 15 24.47 41.85 27.49
CA LEU A 15 23.60 40.85 28.11
C LEU A 15 22.15 40.96 27.61
N SER A 16 21.65 42.19 27.44
CA SER A 16 20.32 42.43 26.85
C SER A 16 20.25 41.94 25.41
N SER A 17 21.29 42.20 24.60
CA SER A 17 21.37 41.74 23.21
C SER A 17 21.42 40.22 23.12
N LEU A 18 22.20 39.58 23.99
CA LEU A 18 22.26 38.12 24.10
C LEU A 18 20.92 37.52 24.54
N SER A 19 20.22 38.16 25.48
CA SER A 19 18.88 37.75 25.90
C SER A 19 17.88 37.79 24.74
N THR A 20 17.86 38.87 23.96
CA THR A 20 17.01 38.98 22.76
C THR A 20 17.38 37.93 21.70
N GLY A 21 18.69 37.71 21.47
CA GLY A 21 19.17 36.68 20.54
C GLY A 21 18.75 35.27 20.97
N LEU A 22 18.86 34.95 22.26
CA LEU A 22 18.43 33.67 22.82
C LEU A 22 16.91 33.50 22.71
N SER A 23 16.11 34.53 23.01
CA SER A 23 14.66 34.50 22.82
C SER A 23 14.28 34.24 21.36
N THR A 24 14.99 34.87 20.41
CA THR A 24 14.77 34.65 18.97
C THR A 24 15.09 33.21 18.57
N THR A 25 16.23 32.68 19.03
CA THR A 25 16.60 31.26 18.81
C THR A 25 15.57 30.31 19.39
N ASN A 26 15.09 30.55 20.62
CA ASN A 26 14.06 29.74 21.26
C ASN A 26 12.75 29.75 20.46
N ASN A 27 12.33 30.90 19.95
CA ASN A 27 11.14 31.01 19.11
C ASN A 27 11.31 30.23 17.79
N ASN A 28 12.47 30.33 17.14
CA ASN A 28 12.76 29.57 15.92
C ASN A 28 12.75 28.04 16.17
N VAL A 29 13.33 27.59 17.30
CA VAL A 29 13.31 26.18 17.71
C VAL A 29 11.88 25.70 17.98
N ALA A 30 11.05 26.51 18.63
CA ALA A 30 9.64 26.20 18.86
C ALA A 30 8.87 26.04 17.54
N SER A 31 9.05 26.97 16.59
CA SER A 31 8.42 26.87 15.27
C SER A 31 8.88 25.65 14.47
N LEU A 32 10.18 25.32 14.51
CA LEU A 32 10.72 24.12 13.87
C LEU A 32 10.14 22.85 14.50
N SER A 33 10.02 22.80 15.83
CA SER A 33 9.41 21.68 16.55
C SER A 33 7.98 21.43 16.08
N THR A 34 7.15 22.47 15.98
CA THR A 34 5.80 22.38 15.42
C THR A 34 5.81 21.90 13.96
N GLY A 35 6.73 22.41 13.14
CA GLY A 35 6.88 21.96 11.75
C GLY A 35 7.19 20.47 11.64
N VAL A 36 8.09 19.95 12.47
CA VAL A 36 8.44 18.52 12.54
C VAL A 36 7.26 17.67 12.99
N THR A 37 6.48 18.12 13.97
CA THR A 37 5.24 17.42 14.39
C THR A 37 4.25 17.32 13.24
N ASN A 38 4.06 18.40 12.48
CA ASN A 38 3.16 18.41 11.32
C ASN A 38 3.61 17.43 10.23
N ILE A 39 4.91 17.42 9.91
CA ILE A 39 5.49 16.47 8.95
C ILE A 39 5.27 15.03 9.40
N ASN A 40 5.50 14.71 10.68
CA ASN A 40 5.26 13.37 11.22
C ASN A 40 3.79 12.96 11.10
N ASN A 41 2.86 13.86 11.39
CA ASN A 41 1.43 13.59 11.23
C ASN A 41 1.05 13.34 9.76
N GLN A 42 1.56 14.15 8.83
CA GLN A 42 1.35 13.97 7.39
C GLN A 42 1.94 12.65 6.89
N LEU A 43 3.15 12.29 7.34
CA LEU A 43 3.79 11.03 6.99
C LEU A 43 3.01 9.82 7.51
N SER A 44 2.51 9.89 8.74
CA SER A 44 1.66 8.86 9.33
C SER A 44 0.38 8.65 8.52
N GLN A 45 -0.31 9.75 8.14
CA GLN A 45 -1.49 9.68 7.29
C GLN A 45 -1.19 9.11 5.90
N LEU A 46 -0.09 9.51 5.28
CA LEU A 46 0.35 8.97 4.00
C LEU A 46 0.65 7.47 4.11
N SER A 47 1.32 7.03 5.18
CA SER A 47 1.59 5.63 5.45
C SER A 47 0.30 4.81 5.53
N THR A 48 -0.69 5.29 6.30
CA THR A 48 -1.99 4.63 6.39
C THR A 48 -2.71 4.59 5.04
N LEU A 49 -2.65 5.67 4.26
CA LEU A 49 -3.27 5.73 2.94
C LEU A 49 -2.60 4.76 1.95
N MET A 50 -1.28 4.62 1.96
CA MET A 50 -0.57 3.66 1.10
C MET A 50 -0.98 2.21 1.41
N THR A 51 -0.99 1.83 2.70
CA THR A 51 -1.47 0.51 3.14
C THR A 51 -2.95 0.28 2.80
N THR A 52 -3.75 1.35 2.84
CA THR A 52 -5.16 1.31 2.44
C THR A 52 -5.31 1.15 0.93
N ASN A 53 -4.52 1.85 0.10
CA ASN A 53 -4.59 1.73 -1.35
C ASN A 53 -4.12 0.35 -1.85
N THR A 54 -3.23 -0.33 -1.13
CA THR A 54 -2.90 -1.73 -1.42
C THR A 54 -4.04 -2.71 -1.09
N THR A 55 -5.01 -2.30 -0.26
CA THR A 55 -6.11 -3.15 0.23
C THR A 55 -7.51 -2.74 -0.27
N ASN A 56 -7.71 -1.48 -0.68
CA ASN A 56 -9.01 -0.85 -0.93
C ASN A 56 -9.05 0.03 -2.21
N ALA A 57 -8.38 -0.36 -3.30
CA ALA A 57 -8.78 0.20 -4.59
C ALA A 57 -10.24 -0.22 -4.84
N ALA A 58 -11.19 0.72 -4.83
CA ALA A 58 -12.62 0.44 -5.03
C ALA A 58 -12.82 -0.29 -6.37
N GLY A 59 -12.87 -1.63 -6.32
CA GLY A 59 -12.90 -2.51 -7.50
C GLY A 59 -11.87 -3.66 -7.50
N VAL A 60 -10.84 -3.64 -6.64
CA VAL A 60 -9.87 -4.74 -6.49
C VAL A 60 -9.70 -5.07 -5.00
N ALA A 61 -10.65 -5.84 -4.46
CA ALA A 61 -10.51 -6.46 -3.15
C ALA A 61 -9.76 -7.78 -3.33
N ALA A 62 -8.44 -7.75 -3.26
CA ALA A 62 -7.63 -8.97 -3.08
C ALA A 62 -7.34 -9.12 -1.59
N ASP A 63 -7.77 -10.23 -0.99
CA ASP A 63 -7.33 -10.61 0.36
C ASP A 63 -5.82 -10.86 0.32
N MET A 64 -5.08 -9.80 0.61
CA MET A 64 -3.64 -9.77 0.78
C MET A 64 -3.41 -9.25 2.20
N ASN A 65 -3.63 -10.11 3.19
CA ASN A 65 -3.30 -9.85 4.59
C ASN A 65 -1.83 -9.42 4.80
N GLY A 66 -0.98 -9.51 3.77
CA GLY A 66 -0.01 -8.48 3.39
C GLY A 66 1.15 -8.27 4.38
N THR A 67 1.26 -9.16 5.35
CA THR A 67 2.17 -9.03 6.49
C THR A 67 3.08 -10.26 6.64
N GLY A 68 3.04 -11.25 5.72
CA GLY A 68 3.86 -12.47 5.81
C GLY A 68 4.09 -13.25 4.50
N SER A 69 4.23 -14.58 4.63
CA SER A 69 4.44 -15.56 3.53
C SER A 69 3.24 -15.73 2.60
N ASP A 70 2.15 -15.03 2.89
CA ASP A 70 0.86 -15.03 2.22
C ASP A 70 0.81 -14.11 1.00
N LYS A 71 1.92 -13.47 0.61
CA LYS A 71 1.98 -12.63 -0.58
C LYS A 71 1.80 -13.46 -1.87
N PRO A 72 0.99 -13.01 -2.86
CA PRO A 72 1.03 -13.59 -4.20
C PRO A 72 2.41 -13.43 -4.85
N THR A 73 2.79 -14.38 -5.70
CA THR A 73 4.09 -14.42 -6.38
C THR A 73 3.92 -14.65 -7.89
N VAL A 74 4.74 -13.96 -8.68
CA VAL A 74 4.87 -14.22 -10.12
C VAL A 74 6.35 -14.29 -10.46
N THR A 75 6.68 -15.11 -11.45
CA THR A 75 8.03 -15.27 -11.96
C THR A 75 8.45 -14.00 -12.70
N ALA A 76 9.68 -13.51 -12.47
CA ALA A 76 10.15 -12.29 -13.10
C ALA A 76 10.15 -12.42 -14.64
N GLY A 77 9.57 -11.44 -15.34
CA GLY A 77 9.47 -11.43 -16.80
C GLY A 77 8.38 -12.35 -17.39
N SER A 78 7.54 -13.00 -16.58
CA SER A 78 6.56 -13.98 -17.06
C SER A 78 5.30 -13.38 -17.67
N ASN A 79 5.07 -12.06 -17.56
CA ASN A 79 3.83 -11.40 -17.99
C ASN A 79 2.57 -12.05 -17.37
N SER A 80 2.66 -12.46 -16.10
CA SER A 80 1.59 -13.13 -15.36
C SER A 80 0.99 -12.26 -14.26
N VAL A 81 -0.19 -12.64 -13.78
CA VAL A 81 -0.90 -12.04 -12.64
C VAL A 81 -1.20 -13.13 -11.61
N ALA A 82 -0.94 -12.87 -10.33
CA ALA A 82 -1.35 -13.75 -9.23
C ALA A 82 -2.35 -13.01 -8.32
N ILE A 83 -3.54 -13.59 -8.13
CA ILE A 83 -4.67 -12.96 -7.44
C ILE A 83 -4.95 -13.67 -6.12
N GLY A 84 -4.87 -12.92 -5.02
CA GLY A 84 -5.14 -13.39 -3.65
C GLY A 84 -3.93 -13.98 -2.94
N ALA A 85 -4.03 -14.11 -1.62
CA ALA A 85 -2.95 -14.61 -0.77
C ALA A 85 -2.39 -15.99 -1.20
N ASN A 86 -1.09 -16.21 -1.10
CA ASN A 86 -0.39 -17.45 -1.46
C ASN A 86 -0.54 -17.90 -2.93
N SER A 87 -1.12 -17.09 -3.82
CA SER A 87 -1.22 -17.44 -5.24
C SER A 87 0.15 -17.40 -5.92
N THR A 88 0.40 -18.29 -6.87
CA THR A 88 1.63 -18.33 -7.65
C THR A 88 1.35 -18.68 -9.11
N ASP A 89 2.13 -18.12 -10.04
CA ASP A 89 2.07 -18.52 -11.45
C ASP A 89 2.69 -19.91 -11.72
N GLY A 90 3.31 -20.52 -10.70
CA GLY A 90 3.94 -21.83 -10.81
C GLY A 90 5.05 -21.87 -11.86
N GLY A 91 5.68 -20.73 -12.16
CA GLY A 91 6.69 -20.62 -13.22
C GLY A 91 6.13 -20.43 -14.63
N ARG A 92 4.81 -20.40 -14.81
CA ARG A 92 4.18 -20.27 -16.13
C ARG A 92 4.14 -18.80 -16.57
N SER A 93 4.38 -18.57 -17.86
CA SER A 93 4.26 -17.26 -18.47
C SER A 93 2.88 -17.04 -19.09
N ASN A 94 2.43 -15.78 -19.10
CA ASN A 94 1.15 -15.32 -19.67
C ASN A 94 -0.08 -15.98 -19.03
N VAL A 95 -0.10 -16.09 -17.70
CA VAL A 95 -1.23 -16.67 -16.96
C VAL A 95 -1.79 -15.72 -15.91
N VAL A 96 -3.07 -15.91 -15.60
CA VAL A 96 -3.69 -15.39 -14.37
C VAL A 96 -3.87 -16.56 -13.42
N SER A 97 -3.15 -16.56 -12.30
CA SER A 97 -3.31 -17.56 -11.25
C SER A 97 -4.19 -17.04 -10.12
N VAL A 98 -5.16 -17.84 -9.70
CA VAL A 98 -6.04 -17.57 -8.54
C VAL A 98 -5.70 -18.44 -7.33
N GLY A 99 -4.56 -19.13 -7.35
CA GLY A 99 -4.14 -20.02 -6.27
C GLY A 99 -2.73 -20.59 -6.46
N SER A 100 -2.47 -21.73 -5.84
CA SER A 100 -1.25 -22.53 -5.96
C SER A 100 -1.62 -24.01 -6.13
N ASP A 101 -0.63 -24.89 -6.23
CA ASP A 101 -0.84 -26.34 -6.28
C ASP A 101 -1.41 -26.90 -4.97
N THR A 102 -1.24 -26.20 -3.85
CA THR A 102 -1.72 -26.61 -2.53
C THR A 102 -2.96 -25.85 -2.08
N GLN A 103 -3.33 -24.75 -2.75
CA GLN A 103 -4.50 -23.94 -2.42
C GLN A 103 -5.11 -23.30 -3.68
N GLN A 104 -6.18 -23.89 -4.19
CA GLN A 104 -6.92 -23.31 -5.32
C GLN A 104 -8.08 -22.43 -4.84
N ARG A 105 -8.60 -21.58 -5.73
CA ARG A 105 -9.82 -20.81 -5.51
C ARG A 105 -10.80 -21.10 -6.61
N GLN A 106 -12.09 -21.08 -6.27
CA GLN A 106 -13.16 -21.11 -7.25
C GLN A 106 -13.31 -19.72 -7.88
N ILE A 107 -13.67 -19.71 -9.16
CA ILE A 107 -14.12 -18.50 -9.86
C ILE A 107 -15.64 -18.61 -9.97
N ILE A 108 -16.35 -17.81 -9.18
CA ILE A 108 -17.81 -17.84 -9.09
C ILE A 108 -18.44 -16.67 -9.85
N ASN A 109 -19.76 -16.74 -10.09
CA ASN A 109 -20.51 -15.72 -10.84
C ASN A 109 -20.03 -15.53 -12.29
N VAL A 110 -19.50 -16.60 -12.90
CA VAL A 110 -19.10 -16.62 -14.30
C VAL A 110 -20.35 -16.80 -15.16
N ALA A 111 -20.76 -15.75 -15.87
CA ALA A 111 -21.81 -15.84 -16.88
C ALA A 111 -21.42 -16.84 -18.00
N PRO A 112 -22.38 -17.46 -18.70
CA PRO A 112 -22.06 -18.35 -19.82
C PRO A 112 -21.21 -17.64 -20.88
N GLY A 113 -20.13 -18.29 -21.32
CA GLY A 113 -19.28 -17.78 -22.39
C GLY A 113 -20.00 -17.78 -23.74
N THR A 114 -19.80 -16.74 -24.54
CA THR A 114 -20.46 -16.55 -25.85
C THR A 114 -19.46 -16.41 -27.02
N GLN A 115 -18.21 -16.04 -26.72
CA GLN A 115 -17.12 -15.94 -27.68
C GLN A 115 -16.13 -17.10 -27.50
N GLY A 116 -15.32 -17.37 -28.52
CA GLY A 116 -14.37 -18.48 -28.51
C GLY A 116 -13.27 -18.43 -27.44
N THR A 117 -13.10 -17.28 -26.78
CA THR A 117 -12.10 -17.06 -25.71
C THR A 117 -12.72 -16.81 -24.34
N ASP A 118 -14.05 -16.91 -24.22
CA ASP A 118 -14.72 -16.76 -22.93
C ASP A 118 -14.53 -18.03 -22.07
N ALA A 119 -14.53 -17.85 -20.75
CA ALA A 119 -14.56 -19.00 -19.85
C ALA A 119 -15.91 -19.73 -19.95
N VAL A 120 -15.85 -21.06 -19.94
CA VAL A 120 -17.05 -21.92 -19.86
C VAL A 120 -17.42 -22.12 -18.40
N ASN A 121 -18.70 -21.98 -18.05
CA ASN A 121 -19.19 -22.28 -16.71
C ASN A 121 -19.81 -23.68 -16.60
N VAL A 122 -20.10 -24.13 -15.37
CA VAL A 122 -20.59 -25.49 -15.11
C VAL A 122 -21.96 -25.76 -15.76
N ASN A 123 -22.82 -24.75 -15.94
CA ASN A 123 -24.10 -24.93 -16.63
C ASN A 123 -23.92 -25.32 -18.10
N GLN A 124 -22.97 -24.69 -18.80
CA GLN A 124 -22.64 -25.03 -20.19
C GLN A 124 -22.04 -26.44 -20.28
N LEU A 125 -21.18 -26.84 -19.33
CA LEU A 125 -20.63 -28.20 -19.27
C LEU A 125 -21.73 -29.25 -19.04
N ASN A 126 -22.65 -29.00 -18.11
CA ASN A 126 -23.77 -29.89 -17.82
C ASN A 126 -24.70 -30.06 -19.04
N ALA A 127 -24.91 -28.99 -19.83
CA ALA A 127 -25.69 -29.08 -21.07
C ALA A 127 -25.03 -30.05 -22.08
N VAL A 128 -23.70 -29.97 -22.24
CA VAL A 128 -22.94 -30.90 -23.09
C VAL A 128 -23.06 -32.34 -22.57
N GLN A 129 -22.93 -32.55 -21.25
CA GLN A 129 -23.09 -33.87 -20.64
C GLN A 129 -24.49 -34.46 -20.92
N SER A 130 -25.54 -33.65 -20.80
CA SER A 130 -26.92 -34.08 -21.08
C SER A 130 -27.09 -34.47 -22.55
N THR A 131 -26.59 -33.66 -23.49
CA THR A 131 -26.65 -33.97 -24.91
C THR A 131 -25.94 -35.29 -25.23
N LEU A 132 -24.76 -35.51 -24.65
CA LEU A 132 -24.00 -36.75 -24.84
C LEU A 132 -24.73 -37.96 -24.23
N SER A 133 -25.29 -37.82 -23.04
CA SER A 133 -26.07 -38.90 -22.40
C SER A 133 -27.26 -39.32 -23.24
N THR A 134 -27.98 -38.38 -23.85
CA THR A 134 -29.12 -38.68 -24.74
C THR A 134 -28.68 -39.30 -26.07
N ALA A 135 -27.52 -38.90 -26.60
CA ALA A 135 -27.01 -39.46 -27.85
C ALA A 135 -26.53 -40.91 -27.70
N LEU A 136 -26.17 -41.33 -26.49
CA LEU A 136 -25.67 -42.67 -26.17
C LEU A 136 -26.75 -43.60 -25.59
N SER A 137 -27.94 -43.09 -25.29
CA SER A 137 -29.11 -43.86 -24.82
C SER A 137 -30.00 -44.28 -25.98
#